data_AF-A0A939RTB8-F1
#
_entry.id   AF-A0A939RTB8-F1
#
_cell.length_a   1.000
_cell.length_b   1.000
_cell.length_c   1.000
_cell.angle_alpha   90.00
_cell.angle_beta   90.00
_cell.angle_gamma   90.00
#
_symmetry.space_group_name_H-M   'P 1'
#
loop_
_entity.id
_entity.type
_entity.pdbx_description
1 polymer ?
#
loop_
_entity_poly.entity_id
_entity_poly.type
_entity_poly.pdbx_seq_one_letter_code
_entity_poly.pdbx_strand_id
1 'polypeptide(L)'
;MTTPSTTPAACATARPPVGWRTASAGTLALLLLAGCGVLEGESPDLSRLSEQIEQGIGDARGALEDVESGIDGAGIDEGTRERAREAAERTGTAVEEARAALDRVAAGADPAAEVEALEKARASLDQAAGSIDEAAAGADGVLARALEALSEQVDDLSARLEDAADEVG
;
A
#
# COMPACT_ATOMS: atom_id res chain seq x y z
N MET A 1 -5.11 51.37 51.47
CA MET A 1 -4.14 52.28 50.84
C MET A 1 -3.21 51.42 49.99
N THR A 2 -3.61 51.09 48.76
CA THR A 2 -3.28 51.74 47.45
C THR A 2 -1.97 51.21 46.85
N THR A 3 -2.11 50.63 45.64
CA THR A 3 -1.18 49.92 44.72
C THR A 3 -0.11 50.83 44.08
N PRO A 4 0.89 50.36 43.26
CA PRO A 4 0.74 49.72 41.92
C PRO A 4 1.66 48.48 41.70
N SER A 5 1.23 47.39 41.04
CA SER A 5 1.09 47.13 39.58
C SER A 5 2.34 47.38 38.73
N THR A 6 2.91 46.32 38.17
CA THR A 6 3.63 46.36 36.88
C THR A 6 3.51 45.00 36.18
N THR A 7 2.90 45.05 35.00
CA THR A 7 2.72 43.98 34.02
C THR A 7 3.67 44.26 32.85
N PRO A 8 4.24 43.23 32.21
CA PRO A 8 4.23 43.18 30.74
C PRO A 8 3.74 41.79 30.27
N ALA A 9 2.65 41.72 29.50
CA ALA A 9 2.57 41.89 28.04
C ALA A 9 2.62 40.52 27.35
N ALA A 10 1.46 40.16 26.81
CA ALA A 10 1.18 38.94 26.07
C ALA A 10 1.91 38.93 24.72
N CYS A 11 2.31 37.75 24.27
CA CYS A 11 2.42 37.44 22.85
C CYS A 11 1.67 36.13 22.60
N ALA A 12 0.40 36.30 22.22
CA ALA A 12 -0.46 35.24 21.72
C ALA A 12 0.05 34.81 20.34
N THR A 13 0.49 33.55 20.21
CA THR A 13 0.75 32.93 18.91
C THR A 13 -0.58 32.54 18.29
N ALA A 14 -1.06 33.39 17.38
CA ALA A 14 -2.24 33.18 16.56
C ALA A 14 -2.00 32.05 15.55
N ARG A 15 -2.88 31.03 15.58
CA ARG A 15 -3.04 30.01 14.54
C ARG A 15 -3.68 30.66 13.30
N PRO A 16 -3.12 30.51 12.08
CA PRO A 16 -3.86 30.85 10.87
C PRO A 16 -4.91 29.77 10.55
N PRO A 17 -6.11 30.15 10.10
CA PRO A 17 -7.17 29.23 9.72
C PRO A 17 -6.95 28.58 8.35
N VAL A 18 -7.58 27.41 8.23
CA VAL A 18 -7.73 26.55 7.06
C VAL A 18 -8.40 27.27 5.90
N GLY A 19 -7.85 27.02 4.71
CA GLY A 19 -8.57 27.06 3.44
C GLY A 19 -8.21 28.24 2.55
N TRP A 20 -7.57 27.96 1.42
CA TRP A 20 -7.99 28.45 0.09
C TRP A 20 -7.47 27.50 -0.99
N ARG A 21 -8.42 26.87 -1.68
CA ARG A 21 -8.21 26.24 -2.98
C ARG A 21 -7.88 27.33 -3.99
N THR A 22 -6.63 27.44 -4.41
CA THR A 22 -6.26 28.22 -5.59
C THR A 22 -6.30 27.31 -6.80
N ALA A 23 -7.35 27.51 -7.61
CA ALA A 23 -7.37 27.07 -9.00
C ALA A 23 -6.31 27.86 -9.78
N SER A 24 -5.29 27.19 -10.27
CA SER A 24 -4.31 27.76 -11.19
C SER A 24 -4.54 27.15 -12.57
N ALA A 25 -5.38 27.83 -13.35
CA ALA A 25 -5.34 27.74 -14.80
C ALA A 25 -4.06 28.44 -15.27
N GLY A 26 -3.11 27.68 -15.79
CA GLY A 26 -1.86 28.18 -16.34
C GLY A 26 -1.51 27.45 -17.62
N THR A 27 -2.11 27.86 -18.72
CA THR A 27 -1.70 27.48 -20.07
C THR A 27 -0.33 28.12 -20.35
N LEU A 28 0.74 27.33 -20.37
CA LEU A 28 2.03 27.73 -20.91
C LEU A 28 2.39 26.76 -22.03
N ALA A 29 2.15 27.22 -23.25
CA ALA A 29 2.58 26.61 -24.49
C ALA A 29 4.07 26.89 -24.75
N LEU A 30 4.70 25.93 -25.42
CA LEU A 30 5.94 26.01 -26.22
C LEU A 30 7.29 26.07 -25.49
N LEU A 31 7.93 24.90 -25.44
CA LEU A 31 9.39 24.76 -25.59
C LEU A 31 9.69 23.50 -26.43
N LEU A 32 9.62 23.67 -27.76
CA LEU A 32 10.27 22.78 -28.73
C LEU A 32 11.70 23.28 -28.93
N LEU A 33 12.68 22.63 -28.29
CA LEU A 33 14.08 22.73 -28.67
C LEU A 33 14.84 21.44 -28.35
N ALA A 34 15.07 20.66 -29.41
CA ALA A 34 16.31 19.91 -29.67
C ALA A 34 17.07 19.33 -28.47
N GLY A 35 16.62 18.17 -27.99
CA GLY A 35 17.48 17.18 -27.34
C GLY A 35 17.73 16.04 -28.32
N CYS A 36 18.89 16.04 -28.96
CA CYS A 36 19.44 14.86 -29.62
C CYS A 36 20.14 14.04 -28.53
N GLY A 37 19.66 12.82 -28.33
CA GLY A 37 20.07 11.81 -27.35
C GLY A 37 18.85 10.90 -27.19
N VAL A 38 18.75 9.70 -27.77
CA VAL A 38 19.64 8.58 -27.42
C VAL A 38 20.01 8.70 -25.93
N LEU A 39 19.00 8.60 -25.06
CA LEU A 39 19.12 7.74 -23.90
C LEU A 39 18.96 6.33 -24.50
N GLU A 40 20.02 5.65 -24.93
CA GLU A 40 20.94 4.93 -24.06
C GLU A 40 20.15 4.36 -22.87
N GLY A 41 19.69 3.12 -23.07
CA GLY A 41 18.65 2.48 -22.29
C GLY A 41 18.98 2.43 -20.80
N GLU A 42 18.26 3.21 -20.02
CA GLU A 42 17.83 2.75 -18.72
C GLU A 42 16.67 1.82 -19.04
N SER A 43 16.96 0.51 -19.09
CA SER A 43 15.86 -0.45 -19.03
C SER A 43 15.14 -0.14 -17.71
N PRO A 44 13.81 -0.02 -17.67
CA PRO A 44 13.08 0.16 -16.40
C PRO A 44 13.65 -0.84 -15.38
N ASP A 45 13.81 -0.40 -14.14
CA ASP A 45 14.54 -1.12 -13.08
C ASP A 45 13.70 -2.30 -12.54
N LEU A 46 13.13 -3.07 -13.46
CA LEU A 46 12.23 -4.20 -13.25
C LEU A 46 12.88 -5.27 -12.39
N SER A 47 14.21 -5.40 -12.44
CA SER A 47 14.96 -6.29 -11.55
C SER A 47 14.80 -5.85 -10.09
N ARG A 48 15.02 -4.56 -9.82
CA ARG A 48 14.87 -3.98 -8.49
C ARG A 48 13.40 -3.98 -8.03
N LEU A 49 12.47 -3.75 -8.94
CA LEU A 49 11.03 -3.83 -8.63
C LEU A 49 10.63 -5.26 -8.28
N SER A 50 11.11 -6.24 -9.04
CA SER A 50 10.87 -7.67 -8.77
C SER A 50 11.42 -8.07 -7.40
N GLU A 51 12.67 -7.69 -7.08
CA GLU A 51 13.26 -7.96 -5.76
C GLU A 51 12.44 -7.31 -4.62
N GLN A 52 11.99 -6.08 -4.82
CA GLN A 52 11.14 -5.38 -3.86
C GLN A 52 9.79 -6.09 -3.68
N ILE A 53 9.17 -6.58 -4.74
CA ILE A 53 7.89 -7.28 -4.63
C ILE A 53 8.08 -8.69 -4.05
N GLU A 54 9.13 -9.42 -4.41
CA GLU A 54 9.46 -10.71 -3.79
C GLU A 54 9.69 -10.57 -2.29
N GLN A 55 10.35 -9.49 -1.87
CA GLN A 55 10.49 -9.13 -0.46
C GLN A 55 9.13 -8.86 0.19
N GLY A 56 8.28 -8.03 -0.44
CA GLY A 56 6.93 -7.75 0.06
C GLY A 56 6.04 -8.99 0.17
N ILE A 57 6.15 -9.93 -0.78
CA ILE A 57 5.49 -11.25 -0.72
C ILE A 57 6.01 -12.07 0.47
N GLY A 58 7.31 -12.01 0.75
CA GLY A 58 7.91 -12.63 1.93
C GLY A 58 7.39 -12.04 3.23
N ASP A 59 7.31 -10.71 3.29
CA ASP A 59 6.83 -9.98 4.46
C ASP A 59 5.32 -10.23 4.70
N ALA A 60 4.51 -10.27 3.63
CA ALA A 60 3.10 -10.63 3.70
C ALA A 60 2.89 -12.06 4.21
N ARG A 61 3.74 -13.02 3.79
CA ARG A 61 3.71 -14.39 4.35
C ARG A 61 4.09 -14.42 5.83
N GLY A 62 5.09 -13.65 6.24
CA GLY A 62 5.42 -13.50 7.67
C GLY A 62 4.24 -12.94 8.47
N ALA A 63 3.56 -11.92 7.94
CA ALA A 63 2.37 -11.36 8.57
C ALA A 63 1.19 -12.36 8.62
N LEU A 64 1.04 -13.23 7.62
CA LEU A 64 0.06 -14.33 7.65
C LEU A 64 0.35 -15.32 8.78
N GLU A 65 1.62 -15.72 8.96
CA GLU A 65 2.04 -16.59 10.06
C GLU A 65 1.74 -15.95 11.43
N ASP A 66 1.95 -14.63 11.56
CA ASP A 66 1.61 -13.88 12.76
C ASP A 66 0.09 -13.84 13.02
N VAL A 67 -0.73 -13.70 11.97
CA VAL A 67 -2.20 -13.76 12.06
C VAL A 67 -2.65 -15.16 12.48
N GLU A 68 -2.11 -16.22 11.88
CA GLU A 68 -2.43 -17.61 12.26
C GLU A 68 -2.07 -17.88 13.73
N SER A 69 -0.87 -17.49 14.15
CA SER A 69 -0.47 -17.60 15.56
C SER A 69 -1.36 -16.75 16.48
N GLY A 70 -1.81 -15.58 16.01
CA GLY A 70 -2.73 -14.70 16.72
C GLY A 70 -4.12 -15.32 16.89
N ILE A 71 -4.64 -15.98 15.86
CA ILE A 71 -5.94 -16.67 15.86
C ILE A 71 -5.97 -17.79 16.89
N ASP A 72 -4.92 -18.61 16.94
CA ASP A 72 -4.86 -19.77 17.84
C ASP A 72 -4.53 -19.37 19.29
N GLY A 73 -3.77 -18.29 19.47
CA GLY A 73 -3.43 -17.75 20.79
C GLY A 73 -4.51 -16.86 21.42
N ALA A 74 -5.47 -16.38 20.63
CA ALA A 74 -6.46 -15.44 21.10
C ALA A 74 -7.70 -16.13 21.70
N GLY A 75 -8.15 -15.63 22.85
CA GLY A 75 -9.44 -15.98 23.47
C GLY A 75 -10.65 -15.38 22.74
N ILE A 76 -10.66 -15.41 21.41
CA ILE A 76 -11.68 -14.85 20.53
C ILE A 76 -12.85 -15.81 20.31
N ASP A 77 -13.99 -15.24 19.93
CA ASP A 77 -15.16 -16.01 19.49
C ASP A 77 -14.92 -16.70 18.14
N GLU A 78 -15.72 -17.74 17.89
CA GLU A 78 -15.57 -18.57 16.68
C GLU A 78 -15.84 -17.78 15.39
N GLY A 79 -16.77 -16.83 15.39
CA GLY A 79 -17.09 -16.07 14.19
C GLY A 79 -15.96 -15.11 13.80
N THR A 80 -15.27 -14.53 14.77
CA THR A 80 -14.07 -13.71 14.53
C THR A 80 -12.90 -14.58 14.08
N ARG A 81 -12.73 -15.77 14.67
CA ARG A 81 -11.73 -16.75 14.23
C ARG A 81 -11.94 -17.17 12.77
N GLU A 82 -13.18 -17.47 12.39
CA GLU A 82 -13.53 -17.88 11.02
C GLU A 82 -13.26 -16.76 10.01
N ARG A 83 -13.68 -15.52 10.32
CA ARG A 83 -13.39 -14.35 9.47
C ARG A 83 -11.89 -14.10 9.30
N ALA A 84 -11.11 -14.22 10.37
CA ALA A 84 -9.66 -14.02 10.30
C ALA A 84 -8.96 -15.11 9.48
N ARG A 85 -9.41 -16.37 9.57
CA ARG A 85 -8.91 -17.48 8.73
C ARG A 85 -9.26 -17.28 7.27
N GLU A 86 -10.50 -16.90 6.98
CA GLU A 86 -10.95 -16.60 5.62
C GLU A 86 -10.15 -15.44 5.01
N ALA A 87 -9.90 -14.38 5.78
CA ALA A 87 -9.04 -13.28 5.37
C ALA A 87 -7.61 -13.76 5.07
N ALA A 88 -7.01 -14.55 5.96
CA ALA A 88 -5.67 -15.10 5.76
C ALA A 88 -5.59 -15.99 4.50
N GLU A 89 -6.57 -16.86 4.26
CA GLU A 89 -6.64 -17.71 3.06
C GLU A 89 -6.76 -16.90 1.77
N ARG A 90 -7.61 -15.86 1.77
CA ARG A 90 -7.77 -14.95 0.61
C ARG A 90 -6.49 -14.19 0.34
N THR A 91 -5.84 -13.66 1.38
CA THR A 91 -4.57 -12.96 1.24
C THR A 91 -3.47 -13.89 0.74
N GLY A 92 -3.37 -15.12 1.25
CA GLY A 92 -2.41 -16.11 0.77
C GLY A 92 -2.60 -16.39 -0.73
N THR A 93 -3.85 -16.55 -1.16
CA THR A 93 -4.19 -16.73 -2.59
C THR A 93 -3.80 -15.51 -3.42
N ALA A 94 -4.12 -14.29 -2.96
CA ALA A 94 -3.79 -13.06 -3.67
C ALA A 94 -2.28 -12.83 -3.80
N VAL A 95 -1.51 -13.15 -2.75
CA VAL A 95 -0.04 -13.10 -2.75
C VAL A 95 0.56 -14.11 -3.72
N GLU A 96 -0.03 -15.30 -3.87
CA GLU A 96 0.38 -16.28 -4.88
C GLU A 96 0.05 -15.81 -6.31
N GLU A 97 -1.11 -15.19 -6.52
CA GLU A 97 -1.46 -14.60 -7.82
C GLU A 97 -0.51 -13.45 -8.19
N ALA A 98 -0.14 -12.60 -7.23
CA ALA A 98 0.87 -11.55 -7.41
C ALA A 98 2.22 -12.12 -7.85
N ARG A 99 2.70 -13.17 -7.19
CA ARG A 99 3.93 -13.87 -7.60
C ARG A 99 3.81 -14.42 -9.02
N ALA A 100 2.70 -15.08 -9.34
CA ALA A 100 2.49 -15.67 -10.66
C ALA A 100 2.40 -14.63 -11.78
N ALA A 101 1.89 -13.42 -11.48
CA ALA A 101 1.89 -12.29 -12.41
C ALA A 101 3.33 -11.82 -12.69
N LEU A 102 4.16 -11.69 -11.65
CA LEU A 102 5.57 -11.32 -11.81
C LEU A 102 6.40 -12.36 -12.54
N ASP A 103 6.20 -13.64 -12.24
CA ASP A 103 6.86 -14.72 -12.98
C ASP A 103 6.55 -14.66 -14.48
N ARG A 104 5.34 -14.17 -14.84
CA ARG A 104 4.95 -13.90 -16.23
C ARG A 104 5.72 -12.73 -16.83
N VAL A 105 5.79 -11.59 -16.13
CA VAL A 105 6.55 -10.41 -16.56
C VAL A 105 8.03 -10.75 -16.75
N ALA A 106 8.61 -11.47 -15.79
CA ALA A 106 10.01 -11.90 -15.85
C ALA A 106 10.29 -12.88 -17.01
N ALA A 107 9.30 -13.66 -17.43
CA ALA A 107 9.41 -14.54 -18.59
C ALA A 107 9.43 -13.77 -19.93
N GLY A 108 9.08 -12.48 -19.94
CA GLY A 108 9.07 -11.62 -21.13
C GLY A 108 8.05 -12.10 -22.16
N ALA A 109 6.80 -12.25 -21.73
CA ALA A 109 5.67 -12.66 -22.53
C ALA A 109 5.08 -11.49 -23.34
N ASP A 110 3.79 -11.58 -23.68
CA ASP A 110 3.06 -10.51 -24.36
C ASP A 110 2.73 -9.37 -23.36
N PRO A 111 3.09 -8.10 -23.65
CA PRO A 111 2.89 -6.99 -22.71
C PRO A 111 1.42 -6.78 -22.29
N ALA A 112 0.46 -7.00 -23.19
CA ALA A 112 -0.95 -6.85 -22.84
C ALA A 112 -1.41 -7.94 -21.86
N ALA A 113 -0.91 -9.17 -22.03
CA ALA A 113 -1.16 -10.27 -21.11
C ALA A 113 -0.46 -10.10 -19.75
N GLU A 114 0.69 -9.42 -19.72
CA GLU A 114 1.42 -9.08 -18.51
C GLU A 114 0.67 -8.03 -17.67
N VAL A 115 0.23 -6.94 -18.30
CA VAL A 115 -0.60 -5.91 -17.66
C VAL A 115 -1.89 -6.53 -17.11
N GLU A 116 -2.59 -7.35 -17.90
CA GLU A 116 -3.80 -8.06 -17.44
C GLU A 116 -3.54 -8.94 -16.21
N ALA A 117 -2.39 -9.62 -16.17
CA ALA A 117 -2.02 -10.45 -15.02
C ALA A 117 -1.75 -9.62 -13.76
N LEU A 118 -1.06 -8.48 -13.90
CA LEU A 118 -0.78 -7.57 -12.78
C LEU A 118 -2.06 -6.92 -12.26
N GLU A 119 -2.95 -6.43 -13.14
CA GLU A 119 -4.24 -5.86 -12.75
C GLU A 119 -5.12 -6.88 -12.03
N LYS A 120 -5.13 -8.13 -12.51
CA LYS A 120 -5.88 -9.20 -11.84
C LYS A 120 -5.33 -9.48 -10.44
N ALA A 121 -4.01 -9.59 -10.30
CA ALA A 121 -3.38 -9.82 -9.00
C ALA A 121 -3.67 -8.67 -8.02
N ARG A 122 -3.61 -7.41 -8.50
CA ARG A 122 -3.99 -6.24 -7.72
C ARG A 122 -5.45 -6.30 -7.24
N ALA A 123 -6.38 -6.61 -8.14
CA ALA A 123 -7.79 -6.75 -7.77
C ALA A 123 -8.05 -7.85 -6.73
N SER A 124 -7.25 -8.92 -6.73
CA SER A 124 -7.28 -9.96 -5.71
C SER A 124 -6.72 -9.48 -4.37
N LEU A 125 -5.65 -8.68 -4.37
CA LEU A 125 -5.12 -8.05 -3.15
C LEU A 125 -6.11 -7.06 -2.55
N ASP A 126 -6.78 -6.25 -3.36
CA ASP A 126 -7.81 -5.31 -2.87
C ASP A 126 -9.00 -6.04 -2.22
N GLN A 127 -9.40 -7.20 -2.76
CA GLN A 127 -10.41 -8.07 -2.14
C GLN A 127 -9.92 -8.69 -0.82
N ALA A 128 -8.65 -9.07 -0.77
CA ALA A 128 -8.02 -9.57 0.44
C ALA A 128 -7.96 -8.49 1.53
N ALA A 129 -7.56 -7.26 1.19
CA ALA A 129 -7.58 -6.11 2.08
C ALA A 129 -8.96 -5.87 2.70
N GLY A 130 -10.01 -5.88 1.87
CA GLY A 130 -11.39 -5.78 2.38
C GLY A 130 -11.76 -6.91 3.35
N SER A 131 -11.26 -8.12 3.13
CA SER A 131 -11.48 -9.26 4.04
C SER A 131 -10.72 -9.10 5.36
N ILE A 132 -9.51 -8.53 5.31
CA ILE A 132 -8.71 -8.21 6.49
C ILE A 132 -9.41 -7.15 7.33
N ASP A 133 -9.95 -6.09 6.71
CA ASP A 133 -10.70 -5.04 7.42
C ASP A 133 -11.95 -5.59 8.12
N GLU A 134 -12.69 -6.47 7.45
CA GLU A 134 -13.84 -7.15 8.04
C GLU A 134 -13.46 -8.05 9.22
N ALA A 135 -12.33 -8.75 9.13
CA ALA A 135 -11.80 -9.55 10.23
C ALA A 135 -11.34 -8.68 11.40
N ALA A 136 -10.65 -7.57 11.12
CA ALA A 136 -10.11 -6.65 12.10
C ALA A 136 -11.21 -5.98 12.94
N ALA A 137 -12.38 -5.71 12.34
CA ALA A 137 -13.52 -5.10 13.05
C ALA A 137 -14.03 -5.91 14.27
N GLY A 138 -13.75 -7.22 14.31
CA GLY A 138 -14.09 -8.09 15.45
C GLY A 138 -12.88 -8.57 16.26
N ALA A 139 -11.67 -8.23 15.84
CA ALA A 139 -10.44 -8.68 16.48
C ALA A 139 -9.97 -7.67 17.53
N ASP A 140 -9.27 -8.18 18.55
CA ASP A 140 -8.67 -7.37 19.61
C ASP A 140 -7.22 -7.79 19.88
N GLY A 141 -6.47 -6.89 20.52
CA GLY A 141 -5.17 -7.22 21.12
C GLY A 141 -4.10 -7.62 20.10
N VAL A 142 -3.59 -8.84 20.21
CA VAL A 142 -2.51 -9.34 19.33
C VAL A 142 -3.03 -9.60 17.93
N LEU A 143 -4.22 -10.17 17.79
CA LEU A 143 -4.79 -10.48 16.47
C LEU A 143 -5.10 -9.20 15.68
N ALA A 144 -5.65 -8.17 16.33
CA ALA A 144 -5.91 -6.89 15.67
C ALA A 144 -4.64 -6.27 15.08
N ARG A 145 -3.53 -6.32 15.83
CA ARG A 145 -2.23 -5.81 15.36
C ARG A 145 -1.65 -6.66 14.22
N ALA A 146 -1.82 -7.98 14.28
CA ALA A 146 -1.36 -8.87 13.22
C ALA A 146 -2.16 -8.62 11.92
N LEU A 147 -3.48 -8.43 12.02
CA LEU A 147 -4.33 -8.09 10.87
C LEU A 147 -4.02 -6.70 10.32
N GLU A 148 -3.76 -5.71 11.17
CA GLU A 148 -3.32 -4.37 10.75
C GLU A 148 -1.99 -4.44 9.99
N ALA A 149 -0.99 -5.14 10.53
CA ALA A 149 0.28 -5.36 9.84
C ALA A 149 0.10 -6.11 8.52
N LEU A 150 -0.78 -7.11 8.46
CA LEU A 150 -1.07 -7.82 7.22
C LEU A 150 -1.71 -6.90 6.18
N SER A 151 -2.63 -6.02 6.59
CA SER A 151 -3.26 -5.03 5.71
C SER A 151 -2.22 -4.09 5.10
N GLU A 152 -1.30 -3.57 5.93
CA GLU A 152 -0.20 -2.70 5.47
C GLU A 152 0.68 -3.39 4.41
N GLN A 153 0.96 -4.69 4.58
CA GLN A 153 1.75 -5.45 3.59
C GLN A 153 0.98 -5.69 2.30
N VAL A 154 -0.33 -5.94 2.38
CA VAL A 154 -1.19 -6.10 1.19
C VAL A 154 -1.31 -4.79 0.42
N ASP A 155 -1.44 -3.67 1.11
CA ASP A 155 -1.50 -2.34 0.49
C ASP A 155 -0.17 -1.97 -0.19
N ASP A 156 0.96 -2.20 0.47
CA ASP A 156 2.29 -1.98 -0.12
C ASP A 156 2.52 -2.87 -1.35
N LEU A 157 2.10 -4.14 -1.28
CA LEU A 157 2.18 -5.05 -2.41
C LEU A 157 1.28 -4.60 -3.58
N SER A 158 0.04 -4.17 -3.29
CA SER A 158 -0.91 -3.67 -4.30
C SER A 158 -0.35 -2.44 -5.03
N ALA A 159 0.23 -1.48 -4.29
CA ALA A 159 0.87 -0.30 -4.86
C ALA A 159 2.07 -0.66 -5.77
N ARG A 160 2.91 -1.61 -5.37
CA ARG A 160 4.04 -2.04 -6.20
C ARG A 160 3.63 -2.77 -7.47
N LEU A 161 2.51 -3.50 -7.44
CA LEU A 161 1.97 -4.13 -8.65
C LEU A 161 1.37 -3.08 -9.61
N GLU A 162 0.78 -2.01 -9.08
CA GLU A 162 0.34 -0.86 -9.89
C GLU A 162 1.54 -0.21 -10.59
N ASP A 163 2.61 0.10 -9.84
CA ASP A 163 3.84 0.63 -10.41
C ASP A 163 4.43 -0.31 -11.49
N ALA A 164 4.37 -1.63 -11.26
CA ALA A 164 4.83 -2.63 -12.24
C ALA A 164 3.97 -2.63 -13.52
N ALA A 165 2.66 -2.45 -13.40
CA ALA A 165 1.75 -2.43 -14.54
C ALA A 165 1.99 -1.17 -15.40
N ASP A 166 2.22 -0.03 -14.75
CA ASP A 166 2.52 1.25 -15.42
C ASP A 166 3.89 1.25 -16.13
N GLU A 167 4.86 0.46 -15.64
CA GLU A 167 6.19 0.32 -16.29
C GLU A 167 6.16 -0.63 -17.51
N VAL A 168 5.22 -1.58 -17.55
CA VAL A 168 5.08 -2.57 -18.65
C VAL A 168 4.14 -2.10 -19.76
N GLY A 169 3.15 -1.27 -19.45
CA GLY A 169 2.12 -0.76 -20.39
C GLY A 169 2.54 0.47 -21.20
#